data_AF-A0A971HWI0-F1
#
_entry.id   AF-A0A971HWI0-F1
#
_cell.length_a   1.000
_cell.length_b   1.000
_cell.length_c   1.000
_cell.angle_alpha   90.00
_cell.angle_beta   90.00
_cell.angle_gamma   90.00
#
_symmetry.space_group_name_H-M   'P 1'
#
loop_
_entity.id
_entity.type
_entity.pdbx_description
1 polymer ?
#
loop_
_entity_poly.entity_id
_entity_poly.type
_entity_poly.pdbx_seq_one_letter_code
_entity_poly.pdbx_strand_id
1 'polypeptide(L)' 'MKIVAPFSPLVNGSRINWSEIPSFDITELVQSTSDLLDKGARLCSWFVLTEGQDHSIVCVLAMDTESLLAIARSEPV' A
#
# COMPACT_ATOMS: atom_id res chain seq x y z
N MET A 1 8.76 -6.32 -19.55
CA MET A 1 7.94 -6.87 -18.45
C MET A 1 8.34 -6.11 -17.19
N LYS A 2 7.60 -5.06 -16.81
CA LYS A 2 7.92 -4.23 -15.62
C LYS A 2 7.53 -5.03 -14.36
N ILE A 3 8.45 -5.03 -13.39
CA ILE A 3 8.37 -5.73 -12.10
C ILE A 3 7.07 -5.34 -11.40
N VAL A 4 6.31 -6.34 -10.91
CA VAL A 4 5.21 -6.10 -9.97
C VAL A 4 5.82 -5.79 -8.61
N ALA A 5 6.12 -4.53 -8.37
CA ALA A 5 6.39 -3.97 -7.05
C ALA A 5 6.01 -2.49 -7.16
N PRO A 6 5.28 -1.95 -6.17
CA PRO A 6 6.07 -1.57 -5.01
C PRO A 6 5.34 -1.59 -3.66
N PHE A 7 4.34 -2.46 -3.44
CA PHE A 7 3.73 -2.59 -2.11
C PHE A 7 4.54 -3.59 -1.27
N SER A 8 4.76 -3.27 0.00
CA SER A 8 5.49 -4.15 0.92
C SER A 8 4.56 -5.27 1.42
N PRO A 9 4.98 -6.54 1.45
CA PRO A 9 4.16 -7.62 1.97
C PRO A 9 4.04 -7.52 3.49
N LEU A 10 2.84 -7.79 4.00
CA LEU A 10 2.54 -7.89 5.42
C LEU A 10 1.91 -9.26 5.69
N VAL A 11 2.67 -10.12 6.37
CA VAL A 11 2.23 -11.47 6.74
C VAL A 11 1.29 -11.43 7.95
N ASN A 12 0.41 -12.43 8.05
CA ASN A 12 -0.52 -12.54 9.18
C ASN A 12 0.22 -12.54 10.53
N GLY A 13 -0.25 -11.70 11.47
CA GLY A 13 0.35 -11.59 12.80
C GLY A 13 1.67 -10.81 12.87
N SER A 14 2.10 -10.17 11.78
CA SER A 14 3.31 -9.33 11.76
C SER A 14 3.00 -7.84 11.93
N ARG A 15 4.07 -7.06 12.07
CA ARG A 15 4.06 -5.60 12.07
C ARG A 15 5.26 -5.08 11.26
N ILE A 16 5.12 -3.88 10.73
CA ILE A 16 6.16 -3.16 9.98
C ILE A 16 6.23 -1.73 10.49
N ASN A 17 7.41 -1.10 10.51
CA ASN A 17 7.52 0.30 10.90
C ASN A 17 7.05 1.21 9.75
N TRP A 18 6.45 2.36 10.07
CA TRP A 18 5.98 3.32 9.05
C TRP A 18 7.09 3.80 8.10
N SER A 19 8.32 3.95 8.61
CA SER A 19 9.49 4.30 7.82
C SER A 19 9.92 3.23 6.82
N GLU A 20 9.47 1.98 7.00
CA GLU A 20 9.77 0.84 6.13
C GLU A 20 8.67 0.62 5.08
N ILE A 21 7.53 1.32 5.20
CA ILE A 21 6.46 1.25 4.21
C ILE A 21 6.82 2.15 3.03
N PRO A 22 6.80 1.60 1.80
CA PRO A 22 7.15 2.34 0.61
C PRO A 22 6.18 3.50 0.38
N SER A 23 6.75 4.64 -0.01
CA SER A 23 6.06 5.92 -0.18
C SER A 23 6.08 6.34 -1.64
N PHE A 24 4.95 6.86 -2.13
CA PHE A 24 4.76 7.29 -3.53
C PHE A 24 4.13 8.66 -3.60
N ASP A 25 4.27 9.36 -4.73
CA ASP A 25 3.33 10.42 -5.04
C ASP A 25 1.89 9.89 -4.99
N ILE A 26 0.94 10.72 -4.56
CA ILE A 26 -0.45 10.28 -4.38
C ILE A 26 -1.07 9.75 -5.68
N THR A 27 -0.72 10.33 -6.83
CA THR A 27 -1.22 9.89 -8.13
C THR A 27 -0.64 8.53 -8.53
N GLU A 28 0.63 8.29 -8.22
CA GLU A 28 1.29 7.00 -8.42
C GLU A 28 0.71 5.92 -7.51
N LEU A 29 0.39 6.25 -6.25
CA LEU A 29 -0.28 5.34 -5.32
C LEU A 29 -1.65 4.91 -5.86
N VAL A 30 -2.47 5.87 -6.30
CA VAL A 30 -3.81 5.60 -6.86
C VAL A 30 -3.72 4.72 -8.10
N GLN A 31 -2.82 5.05 -9.03
CA GLN A 31 -2.63 4.26 -10.25
C GLN A 31 -2.16 2.83 -9.92
N SER A 32 -1.20 2.69 -9.01
CA SER A 32 -0.67 1.38 -8.60
C SER A 32 -1.74 0.54 -7.91
N THR A 33 -2.59 1.13 -7.08
CA THR A 33 -3.72 0.42 -6.50
C THR A 33 -4.69 -0.04 -7.59
N SER A 34 -5.08 0.83 -8.52
CA SER A 34 -5.97 0.44 -9.64
C SER A 34 -5.42 -0.76 -10.42
N ASP A 35 -4.14 -0.70 -10.80
CA ASP A 35 -3.46 -1.77 -11.53
C ASP A 35 -3.44 -3.11 -10.76
N LEU A 36 -3.37 -3.05 -9.42
CA LEU A 36 -3.40 -4.25 -8.57
C LEU A 36 -4.82 -4.80 -8.41
N LEU A 37 -5.84 -3.94 -8.30
CA LEU A 37 -7.24 -4.35 -8.28
C LEU A 37 -7.63 -5.02 -9.61
N ASP A 38 -7.19 -4.48 -10.75
CA ASP A 38 -7.42 -5.07 -12.07
C ASP A 38 -6.76 -6.45 -12.22
N LYS A 39 -5.72 -6.72 -11.44
CA LYS A 39 -5.04 -8.03 -11.35
C LYS A 39 -5.69 -8.98 -10.33
N GLY A 40 -6.79 -8.58 -9.71
CA GLY A 40 -7.56 -9.40 -8.77
C GLY A 40 -7.20 -9.19 -7.29
N ALA A 41 -6.37 -8.21 -6.94
CA ALA A 41 -6.23 -7.82 -5.55
C ALA A 41 -7.56 -7.26 -5.01
N ARG A 42 -7.77 -7.35 -3.70
CA ARG A 42 -8.93 -6.74 -3.03
C ARG A 42 -8.50 -5.60 -2.13
N LEU A 43 -9.21 -4.47 -2.21
CA LEU A 43 -9.01 -3.37 -1.29
C LEU A 43 -9.51 -3.76 0.11
N CYS A 44 -8.60 -3.80 1.09
CA CYS A 44 -8.95 -4.07 2.48
C CYS A 44 -9.17 -2.77 3.26
N SER A 45 -8.29 -1.78 3.06
CA SER A 45 -8.38 -0.51 3.75
C SER A 45 -7.70 0.62 2.98
N TRP A 46 -8.23 1.82 3.17
CA TRP A 46 -7.70 3.07 2.65
C TRP A 46 -7.93 4.16 3.70
N PHE A 47 -6.86 4.65 4.34
CA PHE A 47 -7.00 5.54 5.50
C PHE A 47 -5.88 6.58 5.57
N VAL A 48 -6.11 7.64 6.34
CA VAL A 48 -5.11 8.69 6.59
C VAL A 48 -4.28 8.29 7.81
N LEU A 49 -2.95 8.33 7.65
CA LEU A 49 -1.98 8.39 8.73
C LEU A 49 -1.63 9.87 8.96
N THR A 50 -1.78 10.33 10.19
CA THR A 50 -1.42 11.71 10.58
C THR A 50 -0.21 11.66 11.50
N GLU A 51 0.87 12.33 11.10
CA GLU A 51 2.09 12.49 11.89
C GLU A 51 2.38 13.98 12.07
N GLY A 52 1.96 14.54 13.20
CA GLY A 52 2.06 15.99 13.43
C GLY A 52 1.07 16.78 12.57
N GLN A 53 1.58 17.59 11.65
CA GLN A 53 0.78 18.33 10.66
C GLN A 53 0.73 17.63 9.30
N ASP A 54 1.55 16.58 9.12
CA ASP A 54 1.69 15.91 7.84
C ASP A 54 0.65 14.78 7.73
N HIS A 55 0.09 14.61 6.53
CA HIS A 55 -0.89 13.57 6.25
C HIS A 55 -0.43 12.66 5.13
N SER A 56 -0.46 11.35 5.37
CA SER A 56 -0.20 10.33 4.35
C SER A 56 -1.42 9.44 4.17
N ILE A 57 -1.70 9.07 2.94
CA ILE A 57 -2.70 8.03 2.64
C ILE A 57 -2.03 6.67 2.72
N VAL A 58 -2.65 5.71 3.39
CA VAL A 58 -2.21 4.32 3.49
C VAL A 58 -3.19 3.44 2.73
N CYS A 59 -2.67 2.59 1.86
CA CYS A 59 -3.43 1.59 1.12
C CYS A 59 -3.03 0.19 1.58
N VAL A 60 -4.02 -0.65 1.91
CA VAL A 60 -3.84 -2.06 2.25
C VAL A 60 -4.67 -2.92 1.32
N LEU A 61 -4.00 -3.83 0.61
CA LEU A 61 -4.61 -4.76 -0.33
C LEU A 61 -4.43 -6.20 0.15
N ALA A 62 -5.41 -7.07 -0.08
CA ALA A 62 -5.23 -8.52 0.00
C ALA A 62 -4.86 -9.08 -1.38
N MET A 63 -3.79 -9.87 -1.43
CA MET A 63 -3.30 -10.52 -2.64
C MET A 63 -3.77 -11.99 -2.66
N ASP A 64 -4.66 -12.32 -3.60
CA ASP A 64 -5.38 -13.60 -3.65
C ASP A 64 -4.49 -14.83 -3.79
N THR A 65 -3.38 -14.70 -4.49
CA THR A 65 -2.49 -15.83 -4.78
C THR A 65 -1.58 -16.19 -3.61
N GLU A 66 -1.42 -15.32 -2.62
CA GLU A 66 -0.34 -15.45 -1.63
C GLU A 66 -0.82 -15.52 -0.18
N SER A 67 -2.11 -15.31 0.11
CA SER A 67 -2.60 -15.16 1.50
C SER A 67 -1.82 -14.08 2.27
N LEU A 68 -1.38 -13.04 1.57
CA LEU A 68 -0.61 -11.92 2.10
C LEU A 68 -1.40 -10.62 1.93
N LEU A 69 -1.16 -9.70 2.85
CA LEU A 69 -1.51 -8.31 2.65
C LEU A 69 -0.34 -7.59 1.96
N ALA A 70 -0.65 -6.53 1.23
CA ALA A 70 0.31 -5.63 0.62
C ALA A 70 0.00 -4.20 1.06
N ILE A 71 1.01 -3.47 1.50
CA ILE A 71 0.87 -2.11 2.05
C ILE A 71 1.79 -1.11 1.37
N ALA A 72 1.26 0.07 1.09
CA ALA A 72 1.99 1.23 0.61
C ALA A 72 1.36 2.50 1.17
N ARG A 73 2.09 3.62 1.09
CA ARG A 73 1.58 4.93 1.47
C ARG A 73 1.90 6.01 0.45
N SER A 74 1.21 7.13 0.55
CA SER A 74 1.62 8.35 -0.14
C SER A 74 2.76 9.01 0.61
N GLU A 75 3.49 9.86 -0.09
CA GLU A 75 4.29 10.91 0.50
C GLU A 75 3.39 11.80 1.37
N PRO A 76 3.93 12.34 2.47
CA PRO A 76 3.18 13.27 3.29
C PRO A 76 2.90 14.57 2.53
N VAL A 77 1.69 15.09 2.67
CA VAL A 77 1.27 16.42 2.17
C VAL A 77 1.11 17.41 3.31
#